data_AF-A0AAV5ZXY3-F1
#
_entry.id   AF-A0AAV5ZXY3-F1
#
_cell.length_a   1.000
_cell.length_b   1.000
_cell.length_c   1.000
_cell.angle_alpha   90.00
_cell.angle_beta   90.00
_cell.angle_gamma   90.00
#
_symmetry.space_group_name_H-M   'P 1'
#
loop_
_entity.id
_entity.type
_entity.pdbx_description
1 polymer ?
#
loop_
_entity_poly.entity_id
_entity_poly.type
_entity_poly.pdbx_seq_one_letter_code
_entity_poly.pdbx_strand_id
1 'polypeptide(L)'
;TQLEQVVTNLVINARDAMPEGGRLTIEIADVDLDTASTAGHPGARPGRHVMLSVSDTGQGMDADTQTKVFEPFFTTKEAGKGTGLGLSTVYGIVKQHDGCITVESELGRGSTFRIFFPRVDGAPDPVEAPPVSGRSLRGGERILLVEDEAPVRAVARESLAGQGYTVLEARDVDDALRIAREEARRIDLLLTDVVMPRMNGRTLAEHVQRIHPETRVLYMSGYTDEAIVHHAVLDPEASLLPKPFTPTVLVQKVRELLDADQPRGPGSPSRQSPLPSNSRNP
;
A
#
# COMPACT_ATOMS: atom_id res chain seq x y z
N THR A 1 2.44 -5.47 -2.36
CA THR A 1 3.81 -5.71 -1.85
C THR A 1 4.58 -4.38 -1.81
N GLN A 2 5.71 -4.28 -1.11
CA GLN A 2 6.53 -3.04 -1.11
C GLN A 2 7.09 -2.71 -2.50
N LEU A 3 7.41 -3.72 -3.32
CA LEU A 3 7.89 -3.52 -4.69
C LEU A 3 6.81 -2.96 -5.62
N GLU A 4 5.55 -3.40 -5.47
CA GLU A 4 4.42 -2.79 -6.18
C GLU A 4 4.28 -1.30 -5.84
N GLN A 5 4.42 -0.92 -4.56
CA GLN A 5 4.35 0.48 -4.14
C GLN A 5 5.46 1.31 -4.80
N VAL A 6 6.65 0.74 -4.96
CA VAL A 6 7.75 1.38 -5.70
C VAL A 6 7.34 1.64 -7.15
N VAL A 7 6.83 0.62 -7.85
CA VAL A 7 6.39 0.75 -9.24
C VAL A 7 5.26 1.77 -9.35
N THR A 8 4.23 1.68 -8.51
CA THR A 8 3.09 2.60 -8.53
C THR A 8 3.53 4.06 -8.36
N ASN A 9 4.42 4.36 -7.41
CA ASN A 9 4.91 5.72 -7.21
C ASN A 9 5.67 6.27 -8.43
N LEU A 10 6.51 5.45 -9.06
CA LEU A 10 7.23 5.84 -10.27
C LEU A 10 6.27 6.06 -11.45
N VAL A 11 5.27 5.19 -11.61
CA VAL A 11 4.25 5.31 -12.67
C VAL A 11 3.38 6.55 -12.50
N ILE A 12 2.97 6.87 -11.27
CA ILE A 12 2.19 8.09 -11.00
C ILE A 12 3.03 9.33 -11.34
N ASN A 13 4.30 9.36 -10.93
CA ASN A 13 5.19 10.48 -11.27
C ASN A 13 5.39 10.63 -12.78
N ALA A 14 5.58 9.51 -13.50
CA ALA A 14 5.70 9.51 -14.95
C ALA A 14 4.42 10.05 -15.64
N ARG A 15 3.24 9.61 -15.18
CA ARG A 15 1.95 10.11 -15.69
C ARG A 15 1.84 11.62 -15.49
N ASP A 16 2.15 12.11 -14.30
CA ASP A 16 2.05 13.54 -14.00
C ASP A 16 3.06 14.37 -14.82
N ALA A 17 4.21 13.78 -15.19
CA ALA A 17 5.19 14.39 -16.09
C ALA A 17 4.78 14.37 -17.58
N MET A 18 3.71 13.65 -17.93
CA MET A 18 3.17 13.48 -19.29
C MET A 18 1.70 13.92 -19.39
N PRO A 19 1.36 15.19 -19.13
CA PRO A 19 -0.03 15.66 -19.09
C PRO A 19 -0.76 15.55 -20.46
N GLU A 20 -0.03 15.62 -21.56
CA GLU A 20 -0.56 15.44 -22.93
C GLU A 20 -0.48 13.98 -23.41
N GLY A 21 -0.12 13.06 -22.51
CA GLY A 21 0.22 11.68 -22.84
C GLY A 21 1.69 11.50 -23.23
N GLY A 22 2.08 10.24 -23.45
CA GLY A 22 3.45 9.88 -23.79
C GLY A 22 3.68 8.37 -23.69
N ARG A 23 4.94 7.96 -23.64
CA ARG A 23 5.33 6.55 -23.50
C ARG A 23 5.92 6.33 -22.12
N LEU A 24 5.38 5.32 -21.44
CA LEU A 24 5.93 4.73 -20.23
C LEU A 24 6.49 3.35 -20.58
N THR A 25 7.73 3.08 -20.18
CA THR A 25 8.40 1.79 -20.38
C THR A 25 8.83 1.26 -19.02
N ILE A 26 8.54 -0.02 -18.76
CA ILE A 26 9.00 -0.74 -17.56
C ILE A 26 9.82 -1.92 -18.05
N GLU A 27 11.07 -2.02 -17.61
CA GLU A 27 11.95 -3.13 -17.99
C GLU A 27 12.53 -3.81 -16.77
N ILE A 28 12.76 -5.12 -16.89
CA ILE A 28 13.39 -5.94 -15.86
C ILE A 28 14.52 -6.71 -16.54
N ALA A 29 15.72 -6.69 -15.95
CA ALA A 29 16.87 -7.40 -16.49
C ALA A 29 17.76 -7.94 -15.36
N ASP A 30 18.37 -9.10 -15.56
CA ASP A 30 19.55 -9.51 -14.80
C ASP A 30 20.75 -8.68 -15.24
N VAL A 31 21.48 -8.08 -14.29
CA VAL A 31 22.67 -7.28 -14.56
C VAL A 31 23.80 -7.67 -13.60
N ASP A 32 25.02 -7.77 -14.13
CA ASP A 32 26.24 -7.91 -13.35
C ASP A 32 26.88 -6.54 -13.19
N LEU A 33 26.86 -6.00 -11.97
CA LEU A 33 27.52 -4.74 -11.64
C LEU A 33 28.99 -5.02 -11.28
N ASP A 34 29.92 -4.56 -12.11
CA ASP A 34 31.34 -4.59 -11.80
C ASP A 34 31.77 -3.35 -10.97
N THR A 35 33.01 -3.36 -10.47
CA THR A 35 33.56 -2.25 -9.68
C THR A 35 33.63 -0.92 -10.44
N ALA A 36 33.69 -0.93 -11.77
CA ALA A 36 33.69 0.28 -12.60
C ALA A 36 32.28 0.86 -12.77
N SER A 37 31.27 -0.02 -12.87
CA SER A 37 29.85 0.31 -12.99
C SER A 37 29.28 0.80 -11.65
N THR A 38 29.81 0.34 -10.51
CA THR A 38 29.42 0.86 -9.19
C THR A 38 29.83 2.33 -8.96
N ALA A 39 30.77 2.87 -9.73
CA ALA A 39 31.19 4.27 -9.61
C ALA A 39 30.09 5.26 -10.03
N GLY A 40 29.16 4.85 -10.89
CA GLY A 40 27.97 5.63 -11.28
C GLY A 40 26.73 5.38 -10.41
N HIS A 41 26.83 4.48 -9.42
CA HIS A 41 25.68 3.99 -8.65
C HIS A 41 25.98 4.01 -7.14
N PRO A 42 25.85 5.18 -6.48
CA PRO A 42 26.14 5.33 -5.05
C PRO A 42 25.36 4.31 -4.20
N GLY A 43 26.09 3.39 -3.56
CA GLY A 43 25.54 2.35 -2.70
C GLY A 43 25.19 1.03 -3.38
N ALA A 44 25.45 0.87 -4.68
CA ALA A 44 25.44 -0.45 -5.31
C ALA A 44 26.70 -1.23 -4.90
N ARG A 45 26.53 -2.52 -4.57
CA ARG A 45 27.66 -3.42 -4.31
C ARG A 45 28.03 -4.15 -5.61
N PRO A 46 29.30 -4.50 -5.85
CA PRO A 46 29.63 -5.37 -6.98
C PRO A 46 28.93 -6.73 -6.86
N GLY A 47 28.44 -7.26 -7.98
CA GLY A 47 27.81 -8.58 -8.05
C GLY A 47 26.55 -8.64 -8.92
N ARG A 48 25.84 -9.77 -8.85
CA ARG A 48 24.60 -10.02 -9.58
C ARG A 48 23.45 -9.24 -8.98
N HIS A 49 22.75 -8.49 -9.81
CA HIS A 49 21.57 -7.72 -9.44
C HIS A 49 20.42 -7.98 -10.41
N VAL A 50 19.21 -7.75 -9.93
CA VAL A 50 18.04 -7.54 -10.79
C VAL A 50 17.83 -6.04 -10.94
N MET A 51 17.84 -5.55 -12.18
CA MET A 51 17.52 -4.17 -12.52
C MET A 51 16.03 -4.07 -12.86
N LEU A 52 15.33 -3.13 -12.23
CA LEU A 52 14.02 -2.64 -12.61
C LEU A 52 14.16 -1.20 -13.12
N SER A 53 13.78 -0.92 -14.37
CA SER A 53 13.73 0.43 -14.91
C SER A 53 12.29 0.90 -15.10
N VAL A 54 12.05 2.19 -14.83
CA VAL A 54 10.81 2.89 -15.20
C VAL A 54 11.22 4.16 -15.95
N SER A 55 10.85 4.23 -17.23
CA SER A 55 11.21 5.32 -18.13
C SER A 55 9.97 5.99 -18.72
N ASP A 56 9.94 7.31 -18.70
CA ASP A 56 8.89 8.14 -19.30
C ASP A 56 9.45 9.05 -20.39
N THR A 57 8.57 9.55 -21.26
CA THR A 57 8.90 10.58 -22.27
C THR A 57 8.32 11.94 -21.89
N GLY A 58 8.20 12.22 -20.59
CA GLY A 58 7.60 13.45 -20.07
C GLY A 58 8.53 14.65 -20.12
N GLN A 59 8.22 15.63 -19.30
CA GLN A 59 8.92 16.92 -19.27
C GLN A 59 10.38 16.83 -18.78
N GLY A 60 10.76 15.74 -18.12
CA GLY A 60 12.10 15.57 -17.57
C GLY A 60 12.43 16.56 -16.43
N MET A 61 13.68 16.54 -16.00
CA MET A 61 14.21 17.29 -14.86
C MET A 61 15.57 17.90 -15.19
N ASP A 62 15.84 19.10 -14.66
CA ASP A 62 17.18 19.67 -14.70
C ASP A 62 18.14 18.98 -13.70
N ALA A 63 19.43 19.30 -13.78
CA ALA A 63 20.46 18.68 -12.95
C ALA A 63 20.24 18.96 -11.45
N ASP A 64 19.83 20.18 -11.10
CA ASP A 64 19.60 20.57 -9.71
C ASP A 64 18.42 19.77 -9.10
N THR A 65 17.34 19.60 -9.85
CA THR A 65 16.19 18.78 -9.47
C THR A 65 16.58 17.33 -9.28
N GLN A 66 17.38 16.75 -10.19
CA GLN A 66 17.83 15.36 -10.09
C GLN A 66 18.62 15.09 -8.79
N THR A 67 19.41 16.06 -8.31
CA THR A 67 20.16 15.89 -7.04
C THR A 67 19.27 15.86 -5.80
N LYS A 68 18.10 16.52 -5.85
CA LYS A 68 17.18 16.68 -4.72
C LYS A 68 15.94 15.81 -4.80
N VAL A 69 15.74 15.10 -5.92
CA VAL A 69 14.48 14.41 -6.23
C VAL A 69 14.10 13.32 -5.20
N PHE A 70 15.06 12.82 -4.44
CA PHE A 70 14.85 11.83 -3.37
C PHE A 70 14.77 12.46 -1.97
N GLU A 71 15.00 13.77 -1.84
CA GLU A 71 14.87 14.48 -0.57
C GLU A 71 13.40 14.47 -0.12
N PRO A 72 13.12 14.18 1.17
CA PRO A 72 11.77 14.29 1.68
C PRO A 72 11.19 15.68 1.46
N PHE A 73 9.92 15.74 1.06
CA PHE A 73 9.15 16.97 0.82
C PHE A 73 9.59 17.81 -0.39
N PHE A 74 10.62 17.39 -1.14
CA PHE A 74 11.04 18.09 -2.35
C PHE A 74 10.06 17.81 -3.50
N THR A 75 9.47 18.87 -4.06
CA THR A 75 8.51 18.79 -5.17
C THR A 75 8.64 20.00 -6.09
N THR A 76 8.55 19.77 -7.40
CA THR A 76 8.45 20.83 -8.42
C THR A 76 7.01 21.14 -8.83
N LYS A 77 6.04 20.39 -8.27
CA LYS A 77 4.61 20.57 -8.55
C LYS A 77 4.03 21.75 -7.77
N GLU A 78 2.94 22.33 -8.29
CA GLU A 78 2.19 23.39 -7.60
C GLU A 78 1.75 22.95 -6.18
N ALA A 79 1.62 23.91 -5.27
CA ALA A 79 1.17 23.67 -3.91
C ALA A 79 -0.16 22.89 -3.90
N GLY A 80 -0.17 21.72 -3.25
CA GLY A 80 -1.31 20.81 -3.19
C GLY A 80 -1.40 19.76 -4.31
N LYS A 81 -0.56 19.83 -5.36
CA LYS A 81 -0.53 18.82 -6.46
C LYS A 81 0.59 17.79 -6.34
N GLY A 82 1.49 17.95 -5.37
CA GLY A 82 2.58 17.03 -5.11
C GLY A 82 3.18 17.26 -3.73
N THR A 83 3.42 16.17 -3.01
CA THR A 83 3.89 16.20 -1.61
C THR A 83 5.40 16.03 -1.47
N GLY A 84 6.07 15.70 -2.56
CA GLY A 84 7.51 15.48 -2.58
C GLY A 84 7.97 14.23 -1.84
N LEU A 85 7.07 13.29 -1.56
CA LEU A 85 7.37 12.10 -0.76
C LEU A 85 7.27 10.78 -1.52
N GLY A 86 6.69 10.79 -2.72
CA GLY A 86 6.60 9.59 -3.55
C GLY A 86 7.99 8.98 -3.79
N LEU A 87 8.95 9.81 -4.23
CA LEU A 87 10.31 9.36 -4.54
C LEU A 87 11.18 9.13 -3.31
N SER A 88 10.98 9.86 -2.21
CA SER A 88 11.68 9.57 -0.94
C SER A 88 11.21 8.24 -0.33
N THR A 89 9.92 7.89 -0.50
CA THR A 89 9.38 6.58 -0.11
C THR A 89 9.96 5.46 -0.97
N VAL A 90 10.06 5.68 -2.29
CA VAL A 90 10.76 4.75 -3.20
C VAL A 90 12.19 4.54 -2.73
N TYR A 91 12.93 5.62 -2.47
CA TYR A 91 14.31 5.55 -1.99
C TYR A 91 14.41 4.75 -0.68
N GLY A 92 13.53 5.00 0.29
CA GLY A 92 13.48 4.28 1.56
C GLY A 92 13.22 2.77 1.39
N ILE A 93 12.24 2.38 0.58
CA ILE A 93 11.94 0.97 0.28
C ILE A 93 13.14 0.31 -0.40
N VAL A 94 13.72 0.95 -1.40
CA VAL A 94 14.89 0.41 -2.12
C VAL A 94 16.05 0.18 -1.15
N LYS A 95 16.33 1.12 -0.25
CA LYS A 95 17.39 0.98 0.76
C LYS A 95 17.11 -0.10 1.81
N GLN A 96 15.84 -0.31 2.20
CA GLN A 96 15.46 -1.40 3.11
C GLN A 96 15.74 -2.79 2.53
N HIS A 97 15.75 -2.91 1.20
CA HIS A 97 16.03 -4.16 0.47
C HIS A 97 17.48 -4.23 -0.02
N ASP A 98 18.40 -3.50 0.63
CA ASP A 98 19.82 -3.40 0.26
C ASP A 98 20.05 -3.00 -1.22
N GLY A 99 19.09 -2.30 -1.80
CA GLY A 99 19.10 -1.88 -3.19
C GLY A 99 19.72 -0.50 -3.42
N CYS A 100 19.91 -0.19 -4.70
CA CYS A 100 20.33 1.12 -5.18
C CYS A 100 19.30 1.66 -6.16
N ILE A 101 19.08 2.98 -6.16
CA ILE A 101 18.25 3.66 -7.15
C ILE A 101 19.06 4.80 -7.76
N THR A 102 18.99 4.93 -9.08
CA THR A 102 19.54 6.06 -9.84
C THR A 102 18.48 6.68 -10.72
N VAL A 103 18.68 7.94 -11.06
CA VAL A 103 17.82 8.71 -11.95
C VAL A 103 18.67 9.36 -13.04
N GLU A 104 18.20 9.27 -14.27
CA GLU A 104 18.72 10.00 -15.42
C GLU A 104 17.55 10.75 -16.05
N SER A 105 17.71 12.06 -16.27
CA SER A 105 16.65 12.87 -16.85
C SER A 105 17.23 14.05 -17.64
N GLU A 106 16.50 14.49 -18.65
CA GLU A 106 16.81 15.70 -19.41
C GLU A 106 15.52 16.44 -19.74
N LEU A 107 15.53 17.77 -19.59
CA LEU A 107 14.38 18.61 -19.89
C LEU A 107 13.86 18.35 -21.32
N GLY A 108 12.57 18.03 -21.40
CA GLY A 108 11.86 17.71 -22.65
C GLY A 108 12.12 16.31 -23.22
N ARG A 109 12.93 15.47 -22.58
CA ARG A 109 13.20 14.09 -23.03
C ARG A 109 12.67 13.00 -22.10
N GLY A 110 12.17 13.38 -20.93
CA GLY A 110 11.64 12.47 -19.92
C GLY A 110 12.68 12.03 -18.91
N SER A 111 12.31 11.03 -18.12
CA SER A 111 13.14 10.52 -17.02
C SER A 111 13.23 9.01 -17.04
N THR A 112 14.33 8.48 -16.52
CA THR A 112 14.55 7.05 -16.31
C THR A 112 15.05 6.82 -14.91
N PHE A 113 14.26 6.08 -14.13
CA PHE A 113 14.64 5.58 -12.81
C PHE A 113 15.10 4.13 -12.95
N ARG A 114 16.31 3.82 -12.48
CA ARG A 114 16.83 2.43 -12.44
C ARG A 114 17.03 2.01 -11.01
N ILE A 115 16.47 0.87 -10.65
CA ILE A 115 16.55 0.27 -9.32
C ILE A 115 17.30 -1.05 -9.46
N PHE A 116 18.27 -1.27 -8.60
CA PHE A 116 19.09 -2.48 -8.56
C PHE A 116 18.89 -3.17 -7.22
N PHE A 117 18.41 -4.41 -7.25
CA PHE A 117 18.30 -5.26 -6.06
C PHE A 117 19.35 -6.37 -6.13
N PRO A 118 20.07 -6.68 -5.04
CA PRO A 118 20.98 -7.82 -5.00
C PRO A 118 20.22 -9.10 -5.35
N ARG A 119 20.76 -9.88 -6.30
CA ARG A 119 20.17 -11.16 -6.66
C ARG A 119 20.48 -12.18 -5.58
N VAL A 120 19.46 -12.80 -5.03
CA VAL A 120 19.61 -13.94 -4.12
C VAL A 120 19.59 -15.21 -4.96
N ASP A 121 20.69 -15.96 -4.95
CA ASP A 121 20.77 -17.25 -5.61
C ASP A 121 20.20 -18.34 -4.67
N GLY A 122 19.03 -18.85 -5.02
CA GLY A 122 18.31 -19.90 -4.30
C GLY A 122 16.94 -20.10 -4.96
N ALA A 123 16.39 -21.32 -4.92
CA ALA A 123 14.95 -21.44 -5.13
C ALA A 123 14.31 -20.53 -4.07
N PRO A 124 13.32 -19.68 -4.41
CA PRO A 124 12.57 -19.01 -3.36
C PRO A 124 12.15 -20.12 -2.39
N ASP A 125 12.40 -19.93 -1.09
CA ASP A 125 11.61 -20.68 -0.11
C ASP A 125 10.19 -20.56 -0.64
N PRO A 126 9.50 -21.69 -0.92
CA PRO A 126 8.19 -21.64 -1.53
C PRO A 126 7.46 -20.60 -0.73
N VAL A 127 7.10 -19.48 -1.38
CA VAL A 127 6.44 -18.38 -0.68
C VAL A 127 5.30 -19.09 -0.02
N GLU A 128 5.43 -19.30 1.30
CA GLU A 128 4.36 -19.85 2.09
C GLU A 128 3.43 -18.67 2.03
N ALA A 129 2.55 -18.69 1.01
CA ALA A 129 1.36 -17.88 0.99
C ALA A 129 0.87 -18.05 2.41
N PRO A 130 0.89 -16.97 3.22
CA PRO A 130 0.70 -17.07 4.67
C PRO A 130 -0.46 -18.02 4.83
N PRO A 131 -0.29 -19.14 5.56
CA PRO A 131 -1.14 -20.30 5.43
C PRO A 131 -2.53 -19.74 5.31
N VAL A 132 -3.17 -19.98 4.16
CA VAL A 132 -4.60 -19.71 4.01
C VAL A 132 -5.22 -20.75 4.91
N SER A 133 -5.07 -20.54 6.22
CA SER A 133 -5.77 -21.21 7.27
C SER A 133 -7.19 -21.06 6.81
N GLY A 134 -7.81 -22.19 6.50
CA GLY A 134 -9.07 -22.33 5.79
C GLY A 134 -10.28 -21.73 6.50
N ARG A 135 -10.14 -20.58 7.14
CA ARG A 135 -11.19 -19.58 7.25
C ARG A 135 -11.37 -19.01 5.86
N SER A 136 -12.42 -19.48 5.21
CA SER A 136 -13.12 -18.82 4.12
C SER A 136 -12.74 -17.33 3.99
N LEU A 137 -11.95 -16.98 2.98
CA LEU A 137 -11.76 -15.59 2.51
C LEU A 137 -13.06 -14.97 1.96
N ARG A 138 -14.22 -15.61 2.14
CA ARG A 138 -15.51 -14.99 1.81
C ARG A 138 -15.83 -14.00 2.92
N GLY A 139 -15.56 -12.73 2.64
CA GLY A 139 -16.12 -11.65 3.41
C GLY A 139 -17.64 -11.75 3.33
N GLY A 140 -18.33 -11.85 4.47
CA GLY A 140 -19.78 -11.65 4.56
C GLY A 140 -20.14 -10.31 5.21
N GLU A 141 -19.10 -9.63 5.70
CA GLU A 141 -19.16 -8.39 6.44
C GLU A 141 -19.60 -7.22 5.55
N ARG A 142 -20.26 -6.25 6.19
CA ARG A 142 -20.70 -5.01 5.57
C ARG A 142 -19.66 -3.92 5.81
N ILE A 143 -19.20 -3.34 4.70
CA ILE A 143 -18.23 -2.25 4.70
C ILE A 143 -18.90 -1.00 4.18
N LEU A 144 -18.95 0.05 5.00
CA LEU A 144 -19.31 1.40 4.55
C LEU A 144 -18.05 2.07 3.99
N LEU A 145 -17.98 2.22 2.67
CA LEU A 145 -16.88 2.86 1.95
C LEU A 145 -17.21 4.32 1.66
N VAL A 146 -16.40 5.23 2.17
CA VAL A 146 -16.57 6.68 2.03
C VAL A 146 -15.33 7.28 1.39
N GLU A 147 -15.48 7.74 0.16
CA GLU A 147 -14.41 8.24 -0.71
C GLU A 147 -15.02 9.26 -1.66
N ASP A 148 -14.45 10.45 -1.79
CA ASP A 148 -14.99 11.51 -2.67
C ASP A 148 -14.54 11.32 -4.13
N GLU A 149 -13.32 10.82 -4.35
CA GLU A 149 -12.82 10.51 -5.68
C GLU A 149 -13.46 9.25 -6.29
N ALA A 150 -14.34 9.45 -7.28
CA ALA A 150 -15.06 8.36 -7.94
C ALA A 150 -14.15 7.22 -8.49
N PRO A 151 -12.98 7.49 -9.10
CA PRO A 151 -12.09 6.43 -9.57
C PRO A 151 -11.51 5.59 -8.42
N VAL A 152 -11.13 6.22 -7.31
CA VAL A 152 -10.57 5.54 -6.13
C VAL A 152 -11.64 4.69 -5.46
N ARG A 153 -12.86 5.25 -5.33
CA ARG A 153 -14.01 4.54 -4.77
C ARG A 153 -14.36 3.30 -5.57
N ALA A 154 -14.36 3.40 -6.90
CA ALA A 154 -14.63 2.27 -7.78
C ALA A 154 -13.60 1.12 -7.60
N VAL A 155 -12.31 1.45 -7.56
CA VAL A 155 -11.25 0.46 -7.34
C VAL A 155 -11.38 -0.21 -5.98
N ALA A 156 -11.62 0.56 -4.91
CA ALA A 156 -11.79 0.03 -3.56
C ALA A 156 -13.02 -0.90 -3.49
N ARG A 157 -14.15 -0.48 -4.05
CA ARG A 157 -15.37 -1.27 -4.13
C ARG A 157 -15.16 -2.59 -4.86
N GLU A 158 -14.59 -2.56 -6.06
CA GLU A 158 -14.37 -3.76 -6.87
C GLU A 158 -13.42 -4.75 -6.17
N SER A 159 -12.38 -4.22 -5.54
CA SER A 159 -11.42 -5.02 -4.76
C SER A 159 -12.09 -5.75 -3.60
N LEU A 160 -12.96 -5.06 -2.84
CA LEU A 160 -13.64 -5.63 -1.67
C LEU A 160 -14.81 -6.54 -2.07
N ALA A 161 -15.64 -6.13 -3.02
CA ALA A 161 -16.75 -6.95 -3.52
C ALA A 161 -16.24 -8.25 -4.17
N GLY A 162 -15.09 -8.22 -4.84
CA GLY A 162 -14.42 -9.41 -5.37
C GLY A 162 -14.01 -10.44 -4.31
N GLN A 163 -13.89 -10.03 -3.04
CA GLN A 163 -13.62 -10.90 -1.89
C GLN A 163 -14.91 -11.31 -1.14
N GLY A 164 -16.08 -10.92 -1.65
CA GLY A 164 -17.39 -11.29 -1.10
C GLY A 164 -18.02 -10.26 -0.17
N TYR A 165 -17.30 -9.21 0.24
CA TYR A 165 -17.82 -8.18 1.15
C TYR A 165 -19.05 -7.48 0.56
N THR A 166 -19.99 -7.11 1.43
CA THR A 166 -21.10 -6.21 1.05
C THR A 166 -20.61 -4.77 1.19
N VAL A 167 -20.36 -4.09 0.07
CA VAL A 167 -19.87 -2.71 0.08
C VAL A 167 -21.03 -1.73 -0.07
N LEU A 168 -21.20 -0.85 0.92
CA LEU A 168 -22.11 0.28 0.89
C LEU A 168 -21.30 1.52 0.51
N GLU A 169 -21.56 2.08 -0.66
CA GLU A 169 -20.78 3.23 -1.18
C GLU A 169 -21.40 4.55 -0.75
N ALA A 170 -20.58 5.45 -0.22
CA ALA A 170 -20.93 6.84 0.03
C ALA A 170 -19.90 7.76 -0.63
N ARG A 171 -20.37 8.82 -1.26
CA ARG A 171 -19.49 9.81 -1.92
C ARG A 171 -19.03 10.94 -0.99
N ASP A 172 -19.73 11.10 0.13
CA ASP A 172 -19.50 12.18 1.08
C ASP A 172 -20.09 11.83 2.45
N VAL A 173 -19.83 12.68 3.44
CA VAL A 173 -20.22 12.49 4.84
C VAL A 173 -21.74 12.42 5.03
N ASP A 174 -22.53 13.25 4.33
CA ASP A 174 -23.98 13.24 4.49
C ASP A 174 -24.59 11.95 3.93
N ASP A 175 -24.06 11.52 2.79
CA ASP A 175 -24.44 10.26 2.16
C ASP A 175 -24.11 9.07 3.07
N ALA A 176 -22.92 9.08 3.68
CA ALA A 176 -22.49 8.05 4.63
C ALA A 176 -23.39 7.99 5.87
N LEU A 177 -23.75 9.15 6.46
CA LEU A 177 -24.64 9.21 7.62
C LEU A 177 -26.07 8.80 7.29
N ARG A 178 -26.57 9.14 6.09
CA ARG A 178 -27.87 8.68 5.60
C ARG A 178 -27.88 7.15 5.49
N ILE A 179 -26.89 6.58 4.81
CA ILE A 179 -26.74 5.12 4.67
C ILE A 179 -26.65 4.45 6.04
N ALA A 180 -25.83 4.98 6.96
CA ALA A 180 -25.68 4.41 8.30
C ALA A 180 -27.00 4.38 9.09
N ARG A 181 -27.87 5.38 8.94
CA ARG A 181 -29.18 5.44 9.61
C ARG A 181 -30.22 4.53 8.97
N GLU A 182 -30.18 4.37 7.65
CA GLU A 182 -31.13 3.55 6.89
C GLU A 182 -30.78 2.06 6.95
N GLU A 183 -29.49 1.72 7.12
CA GLU A 183 -29.05 0.34 7.18
C GLU A 183 -29.45 -0.31 8.52
N ALA A 184 -30.43 -1.21 8.45
CA ALA A 184 -30.90 -1.96 9.61
C ALA A 184 -29.93 -3.05 10.07
N ARG A 185 -29.02 -3.49 9.19
CA ARG A 185 -28.00 -4.48 9.52
C ARG A 185 -26.74 -3.81 10.05
N ARG A 186 -25.98 -4.53 10.84
CA ARG A 186 -24.70 -4.06 11.35
C ARG A 186 -23.77 -3.67 10.21
N ILE A 187 -23.11 -2.53 10.35
CA ILE A 187 -21.91 -2.15 9.60
C ILE A 187 -20.70 -2.67 10.40
N ASP A 188 -19.90 -3.55 9.80
CA ASP A 188 -18.76 -4.19 10.49
C ASP A 188 -17.50 -3.32 10.39
N LEU A 189 -17.36 -2.58 9.29
CA LEU A 189 -16.23 -1.70 9.03
C LEU A 189 -16.68 -0.40 8.33
N LEU A 190 -16.21 0.73 8.85
CA LEU A 190 -16.14 2.00 8.14
C LEU A 190 -14.76 2.14 7.51
N LEU A 191 -14.71 2.24 6.18
CA LEU A 191 -13.53 2.59 5.41
C LEU A 191 -13.72 4.01 4.88
N THR A 192 -13.01 4.99 5.44
CA THR A 192 -13.26 6.42 5.12
C THR A 192 -11.96 7.14 4.83
N ASP A 193 -11.99 8.09 3.89
CA ASP A 193 -10.94 9.10 3.83
C ASP A 193 -10.92 9.92 5.13
N VAL A 194 -9.73 10.31 5.58
CA VAL A 194 -9.53 11.19 6.73
C VAL A 194 -9.96 12.62 6.41
N VAL A 195 -9.63 13.09 5.20
CA VAL A 195 -9.89 14.46 4.76
C VAL A 195 -10.96 14.43 3.68
N MET A 196 -12.12 15.02 3.98
CA MET A 196 -13.20 15.19 3.03
C MET A 196 -13.71 16.64 3.08
N PRO A 197 -14.27 17.18 1.98
CA PRO A 197 -14.95 18.46 2.01
C PRO A 197 -16.07 18.47 3.07
N ARG A 198 -16.07 19.48 3.95
CA ARG A 198 -17.08 19.82 4.99
C ARG A 198 -16.95 19.12 6.35
N MET A 199 -16.39 17.92 6.46
CA MET A 199 -16.19 17.24 7.75
C MET A 199 -15.06 16.19 7.70
N ASN A 200 -14.32 16.07 8.80
CA ASN A 200 -13.23 15.12 9.05
C ASN A 200 -13.77 13.67 9.21
N GLY A 201 -13.11 12.68 8.60
CA GLY A 201 -13.45 11.25 8.69
C GLY A 201 -13.58 10.70 10.12
N ARG A 202 -12.88 11.29 11.10
CA ARG A 202 -13.04 11.00 12.54
C ARG A 202 -14.42 11.36 13.05
N THR A 203 -14.90 12.57 12.76
CA THR A 203 -16.23 12.98 13.19
C THR A 203 -17.27 12.07 12.57
N LEU A 204 -17.10 11.68 11.30
CA LEU A 204 -17.94 10.67 10.67
C LEU A 204 -17.89 9.34 11.44
N ALA A 205 -16.69 8.85 11.78
CA ALA A 205 -16.52 7.61 12.53
C ALA A 205 -17.24 7.62 13.87
N GLU A 206 -17.12 8.70 14.65
CA GLU A 206 -17.84 8.87 15.93
C GLU A 206 -19.36 8.83 15.74
N HIS A 207 -19.87 9.41 14.65
CA HIS A 207 -21.30 9.38 14.34
C HIS A 207 -21.78 8.00 13.90
N VAL A 208 -21.01 7.32 13.04
CA VAL A 208 -21.31 5.96 12.61
C VAL A 208 -21.26 5.00 13.79
N GLN A 209 -20.26 5.09 14.66
CA GLN A 209 -20.16 4.27 15.87
C GLN A 209 -21.28 4.54 16.87
N ARG A 210 -21.86 5.75 16.90
CA ARG A 210 -23.06 6.00 17.71
C ARG A 210 -24.30 5.25 17.20
N ILE A 211 -24.37 5.01 15.89
CA ILE A 211 -25.49 4.30 15.24
C ILE A 211 -25.23 2.78 15.24
N HIS A 212 -23.99 2.40 14.95
CA HIS A 212 -23.49 1.02 14.87
C HIS A 212 -22.26 0.86 15.79
N PRO A 213 -22.46 0.60 17.11
CA PRO A 213 -21.41 0.63 18.13
C PRO A 213 -20.22 -0.29 17.91
N GLU A 214 -20.42 -1.40 17.22
CA GLU A 214 -19.35 -2.37 16.97
C GLU A 214 -18.63 -2.16 15.63
N THR A 215 -18.81 -1.00 15.00
CA THR A 215 -18.16 -0.66 13.72
C THR A 215 -16.68 -0.40 13.95
N ARG A 216 -15.84 -1.17 13.27
CA ARG A 216 -14.39 -0.90 13.19
C ARG A 216 -14.13 0.24 12.21
N VAL A 217 -12.99 0.91 12.32
CA VAL A 217 -12.66 2.06 11.46
C VAL A 217 -11.29 1.87 10.85
N LEU A 218 -11.23 1.93 9.51
CA LEU A 218 -10.01 2.02 8.73
C LEU A 218 -10.00 3.36 8.01
N TYR A 219 -9.00 4.17 8.33
CA TYR A 219 -8.82 5.47 7.73
C TYR A 219 -7.92 5.37 6.50
N MET A 220 -8.37 5.90 5.36
CA MET A 220 -7.54 6.10 4.19
C MET A 220 -6.91 7.48 4.31
N SER A 221 -5.58 7.56 4.35
CA SER A 221 -4.88 8.84 4.52
C SER A 221 -4.13 9.23 3.26
N GLY A 222 -4.24 10.49 2.84
CA GLY A 222 -3.38 11.08 1.83
C GLY A 222 -1.94 11.29 2.32
N TYR A 223 -1.13 11.93 1.49
CA TYR A 223 0.29 12.18 1.79
C TYR A 223 0.52 13.07 3.02
N THR A 224 1.73 12.99 3.59
CA THR A 224 2.03 13.07 5.02
C THR A 224 1.79 14.36 5.82
N ASP A 225 1.48 15.51 5.21
CA ASP A 225 1.05 16.68 6.02
C ASP A 225 -0.27 16.36 6.74
N GLU A 226 -1.07 15.50 6.12
CA GLU A 226 -2.16 14.79 6.77
C GLU A 226 -1.61 13.81 7.82
N ALA A 227 -0.81 12.80 7.44
CA ALA A 227 -0.37 11.74 8.37
C ALA A 227 0.37 12.20 9.65
N ILE A 228 1.17 13.28 9.61
CA ILE A 228 1.94 13.80 10.76
C ILE A 228 1.06 14.66 11.67
N VAL A 229 0.16 15.50 11.10
CA VAL A 229 -0.91 16.15 11.88
C VAL A 229 -1.88 15.09 12.42
N HIS A 230 -2.07 13.98 11.71
CA HIS A 230 -2.95 12.88 12.09
C HIS A 230 -2.39 12.00 13.20
N HIS A 231 -1.08 11.77 13.30
CA HIS A 231 -0.50 11.09 14.48
C HIS A 231 -0.66 11.92 15.77
N ALA A 232 -0.82 13.24 15.66
CA ALA A 232 -1.09 14.11 16.81
C ALA A 232 -2.59 14.24 17.14
N VAL A 233 -3.49 13.87 16.21
CA VAL A 233 -4.94 14.07 16.35
C VAL A 233 -5.71 12.74 16.50
N LEU A 234 -5.25 11.66 15.86
CA LEU A 234 -5.84 10.32 16.00
C LEU A 234 -5.23 9.60 17.20
N ASP A 235 -5.99 8.68 17.80
CA ASP A 235 -5.45 7.78 18.81
C ASP A 235 -4.26 6.99 18.22
N PRO A 236 -3.20 6.72 18.99
CA PRO A 236 -2.04 5.93 18.55
C PRO A 236 -2.41 4.53 18.02
N GLU A 237 -3.62 4.05 18.32
CA GLU A 237 -4.17 2.76 17.91
C GLU A 237 -5.04 2.82 16.64
N ALA A 238 -5.22 4.00 16.04
CA ALA A 238 -6.04 4.15 14.84
C ALA A 238 -5.44 3.40 13.64
N SER A 239 -6.26 2.57 12.99
CA SER A 239 -5.83 1.81 11.81
C SER A 239 -5.85 2.67 10.54
N LEU A 240 -4.72 2.71 9.84
CA LEU A 240 -4.48 3.60 8.70
C LEU A 240 -4.09 2.80 7.44
N LEU A 241 -4.59 3.25 6.30
CA LEU A 241 -4.25 2.79 4.96
C LEU A 241 -3.74 3.98 4.12
N PRO A 242 -2.43 4.08 3.85
CA PRO A 242 -1.89 5.20 3.09
C PRO A 242 -2.31 5.13 1.62
N LYS A 243 -2.74 6.27 1.06
CA LYS A 243 -2.93 6.49 -0.38
C LYS A 243 -1.58 6.93 -1.01
N PRO A 244 -1.23 6.46 -2.23
CA PRO A 244 -1.96 5.47 -3.02
C PRO A 244 -1.83 4.05 -2.43
N PHE A 245 -2.93 3.28 -2.45
CA PHE A 245 -2.96 1.88 -2.03
C PHE A 245 -3.20 0.93 -3.19
N THR A 246 -2.79 -0.33 -3.05
CA THR A 246 -3.13 -1.39 -4.01
C THR A 246 -4.36 -2.18 -3.54
N PRO A 247 -5.14 -2.79 -4.47
CA PRO A 247 -6.24 -3.70 -4.14
C PRO A 247 -5.87 -4.77 -3.10
N THR A 248 -4.69 -5.37 -3.24
CA THR A 248 -4.20 -6.42 -2.35
C THR A 248 -3.94 -5.88 -0.94
N VAL A 249 -3.29 -4.73 -0.81
CA VAL A 249 -3.01 -4.11 0.49
C VAL A 249 -4.31 -3.70 1.18
N LEU A 250 -5.27 -3.16 0.44
CA LEU A 250 -6.60 -2.84 0.94
C LEU A 250 -7.30 -4.08 1.52
N VAL A 251 -7.39 -5.16 0.74
CA VAL A 251 -8.05 -6.41 1.18
C VAL A 251 -7.35 -7.00 2.40
N GLN A 252 -6.02 -7.02 2.42
CA GLN A 252 -5.23 -7.51 3.56
C GLN A 252 -5.53 -6.72 4.82
N LYS A 253 -5.49 -5.38 4.76
CA LYS A 253 -5.78 -4.54 5.94
C LYS A 253 -7.22 -4.65 6.42
N VAL A 254 -8.18 -4.74 5.52
CA VAL A 254 -9.57 -5.02 5.89
C VAL A 254 -9.70 -6.35 6.62
N ARG A 255 -9.06 -7.41 6.11
CA ARG A 255 -9.14 -8.75 6.72
C ARG A 255 -8.44 -8.80 8.07
N GLU A 256 -7.23 -8.26 8.18
CA GLU A 256 -6.48 -8.16 9.44
C GLU A 256 -7.31 -7.43 10.51
N LEU A 257 -7.89 -6.28 10.14
CA LEU A 257 -8.68 -5.47 11.06
C LEU A 257 -9.95 -6.21 11.49
N LEU A 258 -10.62 -6.94 10.60
CA LEU A 258 -11.83 -7.71 10.90
C LEU A 258 -11.54 -9.02 11.68
N ASP A 259 -10.33 -9.56 11.59
CA ASP A 259 -9.94 -10.80 12.30
C ASP A 259 -9.31 -10.58 13.68
N ALA A 260 -8.78 -9.38 13.95
CA ALA A 260 -8.07 -9.05 15.19
C ALA A 260 -8.84 -9.37 16.49
N ASP A 261 -10.17 -9.51 16.40
CA ASP A 261 -11.06 -9.73 17.56
C ASP A 261 -11.93 -11.00 17.45
N GLN A 262 -11.66 -11.90 16.49
CA GLN A 262 -12.25 -13.24 16.61
C GLN A 262 -11.49 -13.98 17.72
N PRO A 263 -12.15 -14.39 18.83
CA PRO A 263 -11.49 -15.20 19.83
C PRO A 263 -10.87 -16.40 19.13
N ARG A 264 -9.56 -16.58 19.31
CA ARG A 264 -8.85 -17.79 18.91
C ARG A 264 -9.60 -18.94 19.59
N GLY A 265 -10.44 -19.66 18.82
CA GLY A 265 -11.16 -20.82 19.32
C GLY A 265 -10.15 -21.77 19.96
N PRO A 266 -10.52 -22.45 21.07
CA PRO A 266 -9.58 -23.25 21.84
C PRO A 266 -8.92 -24.27 20.90
N GLY A 267 -7.58 -24.22 20.87
CA GLY A 267 -6.78 -25.14 20.09
C GLY A 267 -7.24 -26.57 20.34
N SER A 268 -7.52 -27.28 19.26
CA SER A 268 -7.87 -28.69 19.31
C SER A 268 -6.76 -29.46 20.06
N PRO A 269 -7.13 -30.44 20.91
CA PRO A 269 -6.19 -31.06 21.82
C PRO A 269 -5.09 -31.79 21.04
N SER A 270 -3.87 -31.62 21.54
CA SER A 270 -2.68 -32.37 21.18
C SER A 270 -3.01 -33.86 21.06
N ARG A 271 -2.91 -34.40 19.85
CA ARG A 271 -2.79 -35.84 19.62
C ARG A 271 -1.49 -36.30 20.28
N GLN A 272 -1.59 -36.77 21.53
CA GLN A 272 -0.56 -37.59 22.13
C GLN A 272 -0.45 -38.87 21.29
N SER A 273 0.72 -39.06 20.69
CA SER A 273 1.11 -40.32 20.07
C SER A 273 1.14 -41.42 21.13
N PRO A 274 0.70 -42.66 20.84
CA PRO A 274 0.76 -43.74 21.80
C PRO A 274 2.21 -44.17 22.04
N LEU A 275 2.56 -44.41 23.31
CA LEU A 275 3.80 -45.07 23.74
C LEU A 275 4.00 -46.40 22.98
N PRO A 276 5.22 -46.74 22.54
CA PRO A 276 5.49 -48.07 22.02
C PRO A 276 5.46 -49.09 23.16
N SER A 277 4.64 -50.12 22.97
CA SER A 277 4.56 -51.31 23.79
C SER A 277 5.87 -52.12 23.69
N ASN A 278 6.67 -52.12 24.75
CA ASN A 278 7.76 -53.08 24.90
C ASN A 278 7.25 -54.34 25.61
N SER A 279 6.86 -55.32 24.81
CA SER A 279 6.66 -56.71 25.21
C SER A 279 7.67 -57.58 24.47
N ARG A 280 8.74 -57.97 25.17
CA ARG A 280 9.44 -59.24 24.93
C ARG A 280 9.94 -59.80 26.26
N ASN A 281 9.21 -60.81 26.75
CA ASN A 281 9.71 -61.94 27.53
C ASN A 281 10.06 -63.08 26.54
N PRO A 282 10.67 -64.21 26.96
CA PRO A 282 11.03 -64.64 28.31
C PRO A 282 12.54 -64.83 28.55
#